data_AF-A0A6N2VSC2-F1
#
_entry.id   AF-A0A6N2VSC2-F1
#
_cell.length_a   1.000
_cell.length_b   1.000
_cell.length_c   1.000
_cell.angle_alpha   90.00
_cell.angle_beta   90.00
_cell.angle_gamma   90.00
#
_symmetry.space_group_name_H-M   'P 1'
#
loop_
_entity.id
_entity.type
_entity.pdbx_description
1 polymer ?
#
loop_
_entity_poly.entity_id
_entity_poly.type
_entity_poly.pdbx_seq_one_letter_code
_entity_poly.pdbx_strand_id
1 'polypeptide(L)'
;MRRIKRSLIYSSLCLLALGCTSRSRTLPEFPSAPSREAFEGFRWETVEGKELMFWAQRNEVIHVMVDDAKAEAGIVDDGDREAFFLTVIKVFPLPSGEIEELLSVLRQTPEWDPTVSCGFRQVRSSREGVTRYVLEPTGASAEKIQELSTEEPIPSTCGGWGVGNSGMRYFEIHDSHPKQVLFVEIGQDAPLFDEQSIVLK
;
A
#
# COMPACT_ATOMS: atom_id res chain seq x y z
N MET A 1 69.93 -29.60 36.77
CA MET A 1 70.59 -29.99 35.50
C MET A 1 69.55 -30.04 34.38
N ARG A 2 69.87 -29.42 33.25
CA ARG A 2 69.05 -29.31 32.02
C ARG A 2 68.80 -30.67 31.35
N ARG A 3 67.63 -30.85 30.72
CA ARG A 3 67.43 -31.42 29.35
C ARG A 3 65.94 -31.34 28.98
N ILE A 4 65.52 -30.34 28.20
CA ILE A 4 65.37 -30.32 26.72
C ILE A 4 64.06 -30.96 26.23
N LYS A 5 63.10 -30.07 26.00
CA LYS A 5 62.12 -29.92 24.90
C LYS A 5 61.93 -31.10 23.93
N ARG A 6 60.66 -31.48 23.72
CA ARG A 6 60.14 -31.83 22.39
C ARG A 6 58.85 -31.06 22.13
N SER A 7 58.94 -30.17 21.14
CA SER A 7 57.83 -29.44 20.54
C SER A 7 56.86 -30.39 19.85
N LEU A 8 55.57 -30.19 20.05
CA LEU A 8 54.54 -30.52 19.07
C LEU A 8 53.78 -29.22 18.79
N ILE A 9 54.12 -28.64 17.64
CA ILE A 9 53.44 -27.48 17.05
C ILE A 9 52.18 -28.04 16.38
N TYR A 10 51.01 -27.80 16.98
CA TYR A 10 49.75 -27.99 16.26
C TYR A 10 49.40 -26.69 15.55
N SER A 11 49.50 -26.75 14.22
CA SER A 11 49.11 -25.71 13.28
C SER A 11 47.59 -25.72 13.11
N SER A 12 46.99 -24.52 13.21
CA SER A 12 45.83 -24.02 12.48
C SER A 12 44.60 -24.92 12.26
N LEU A 13 43.46 -24.50 12.78
CA LEU A 13 42.38 -24.01 11.91
C LEU A 13 41.42 -23.12 12.72
N CYS A 14 41.51 -21.81 12.51
CA CYS A 14 40.52 -20.85 12.97
C CYS A 14 39.35 -20.90 11.99
N LEU A 15 38.27 -21.60 12.33
CA LEU A 15 37.01 -21.50 11.59
C LEU A 15 36.39 -20.13 11.90
N LEU A 16 36.62 -19.17 11.01
CA LEU A 16 35.81 -17.97 10.93
C LEU A 16 34.40 -18.40 10.54
N ALA A 17 33.49 -18.42 11.51
CA ALA A 17 32.06 -18.47 11.24
C ALA A 17 31.72 -17.23 10.40
N LEU A 18 31.45 -17.46 9.12
CA LEU A 18 30.78 -16.51 8.24
C LEU A 18 29.49 -16.09 8.95
N GLY A 19 29.49 -14.89 9.52
CA GLY A 19 28.26 -14.25 9.94
C GLY A 19 27.37 -14.16 8.70
N CYS A 20 26.28 -14.93 8.70
CA CYS A 20 25.16 -14.64 7.82
C CYS A 20 24.71 -13.22 8.14
N THR A 21 25.21 -12.25 7.38
CA THR A 21 24.60 -10.94 7.28
C THR A 21 23.18 -11.19 6.79
N SER A 22 22.22 -11.22 7.72
CA SER A 22 20.81 -11.07 7.38
C SER A 22 20.69 -9.74 6.66
N ARG A 23 20.64 -9.79 5.32
CA ARG A 23 20.20 -8.65 4.53
C ARG A 23 18.85 -8.28 5.12
N SER A 24 18.72 -7.08 5.70
CA SER A 24 17.43 -6.57 6.15
C SER A 24 16.50 -6.64 4.95
N ARG A 25 15.58 -7.60 4.95
CA ARG A 25 14.59 -7.77 3.88
C ARG A 25 13.69 -6.54 3.97
N THR A 26 13.68 -5.71 2.94
CA THR A 26 12.76 -4.57 2.85
C THR A 26 11.38 -5.14 2.52
N LEU A 27 10.49 -5.18 3.50
CA LEU A 27 9.13 -5.67 3.35
C LEU A 27 8.15 -4.50 3.11
N PRO A 28 7.05 -4.71 2.37
CA PRO A 28 6.71 -5.91 1.59
C PRO A 28 7.61 -6.09 0.36
N GLU A 29 7.79 -7.33 -0.10
CA GLU A 29 8.51 -7.61 -1.34
C GLU A 29 7.61 -7.57 -2.57
N PHE A 30 8.18 -7.14 -3.69
CA PHE A 30 7.49 -7.20 -4.98
C PHE A 30 7.39 -8.65 -5.47
N PRO A 31 6.18 -9.19 -5.71
CA PRO A 31 6.03 -10.57 -6.11
C PRO A 31 6.47 -10.78 -7.57
N SER A 32 7.05 -11.95 -7.87
CA SER A 32 7.50 -12.30 -9.22
C SER A 32 6.37 -12.45 -10.24
N ALA A 33 5.12 -12.59 -9.77
CA ALA A 33 3.93 -12.71 -10.59
C ALA A 33 2.71 -12.12 -9.86
N PRO A 34 1.66 -11.70 -10.59
CA PRO A 34 0.39 -11.27 -10.03
C PRO A 34 -0.33 -12.39 -9.25
N SER A 35 -1.17 -12.01 -8.29
CA SER A 35 -1.92 -12.91 -7.41
C SER A 35 -3.13 -13.61 -8.06
N ARG A 36 -3.54 -13.17 -9.26
CA ARG A 36 -4.75 -13.65 -9.96
C ARG A 36 -4.57 -13.63 -11.48
N GLU A 37 -5.45 -14.34 -12.18
CA GLU A 37 -5.52 -14.27 -13.64
C GLU A 37 -5.97 -12.89 -14.13
N ALA A 38 -5.51 -12.51 -15.32
CA ALA A 38 -5.98 -11.29 -15.95
C ALA A 38 -7.44 -11.44 -16.40
N PHE A 39 -8.17 -10.33 -16.45
CA PHE A 39 -9.49 -10.27 -17.06
C PHE A 39 -9.41 -10.59 -18.55
N GLU A 40 -10.54 -11.04 -19.11
CA GLU A 40 -10.64 -11.31 -20.55
C GLU A 40 -10.25 -10.06 -21.36
N GLY A 41 -9.31 -10.22 -22.30
CA GLY A 41 -8.78 -9.13 -23.12
C GLY A 41 -7.71 -8.26 -22.44
N PHE A 42 -7.37 -8.51 -21.17
CA PHE A 42 -6.30 -7.84 -20.45
C PHE A 42 -5.06 -8.73 -20.34
N ARG A 43 -3.91 -8.09 -20.14
CA ARG A 43 -2.65 -8.74 -19.76
C ARG A 43 -2.06 -8.03 -18.54
N TRP A 44 -1.24 -8.75 -17.78
CA TRP A 44 -0.47 -8.18 -16.68
C TRP A 44 0.82 -7.54 -17.18
N GLU A 45 1.15 -6.37 -16.64
CA GLU A 45 2.42 -5.70 -16.81
C GLU A 45 2.85 -5.04 -15.49
N THR A 46 4.16 -4.85 -15.30
CA THR A 46 4.67 -4.08 -14.17
C THR A 46 4.46 -2.61 -14.46
N VAL A 47 3.82 -1.90 -13.53
CA VAL A 47 3.74 -0.44 -13.50
C VAL A 47 4.70 0.05 -12.44
N GLU A 48 5.58 0.97 -12.84
CA GLU A 48 6.67 1.46 -11.99
C GLU A 48 6.82 2.97 -12.17
N GLY A 49 6.93 3.68 -11.05
CA GLY A 49 7.30 5.09 -10.98
C GLY A 49 8.50 5.30 -10.03
N LYS A 50 8.65 6.53 -9.55
CA LYS A 50 9.69 6.88 -8.57
C LYS A 50 9.45 6.21 -7.23
N GLU A 51 8.23 6.30 -6.72
CA GLU A 51 7.86 5.84 -5.37
C GLU A 51 7.09 4.52 -5.38
N LEU A 52 6.48 4.13 -6.49
CA LEU A 52 5.56 3.00 -6.58
C LEU A 52 6.04 1.94 -7.56
N MET A 53 5.81 0.67 -7.22
CA MET A 53 5.88 -0.44 -8.16
C MET A 53 4.80 -1.48 -7.82
N PHE A 54 4.06 -1.94 -8.83
CA PHE A 54 3.00 -2.93 -8.69
C PHE A 54 2.70 -3.62 -10.03
N TRP A 55 2.01 -4.75 -10.00
CA TRP A 55 1.43 -5.37 -11.19
C TRP A 55 0.10 -4.71 -11.53
N ALA A 56 -0.11 -4.35 -12.80
CA ALA A 56 -1.37 -3.84 -13.31
C ALA A 56 -1.81 -4.56 -14.58
N GLN A 57 -3.12 -4.58 -14.79
CA GLN A 57 -3.76 -5.06 -15.99
C GLN A 57 -3.84 -3.94 -17.02
N ARG A 58 -3.62 -4.29 -18.28
CA ARG A 58 -3.75 -3.38 -19.42
C ARG A 58 -4.40 -4.07 -20.61
N ASN A 59 -5.21 -3.31 -21.34
CA ASN A 59 -5.60 -3.64 -22.71
C ASN A 59 -5.22 -2.50 -23.68
N GLU A 60 -5.85 -2.43 -24.87
CA GLU A 60 -5.54 -1.39 -25.87
C GLU A 60 -5.97 0.02 -25.46
N VAL A 61 -6.91 0.13 -24.52
CA VAL A 61 -7.64 1.36 -24.21
C VAL A 61 -7.53 1.74 -22.73
N ILE A 62 -7.68 0.76 -21.83
CA ILE A 62 -7.71 0.93 -20.38
C ILE A 62 -6.42 0.39 -19.77
N HIS A 63 -5.80 1.19 -18.91
CA HIS A 63 -4.57 0.83 -18.20
C HIS A 63 -4.39 1.65 -16.93
N VAL A 64 -3.41 1.28 -16.09
CA VAL A 64 -3.04 2.05 -14.89
C VAL A 64 -1.70 2.75 -15.13
N MET A 65 -1.58 4.01 -14.72
CA MET A 65 -0.36 4.81 -14.82
C MET A 65 0.00 5.46 -13.49
N VAL A 66 1.29 5.77 -13.30
CA VAL A 66 1.79 6.57 -12.17
C VAL A 66 1.96 8.02 -12.59
N ASP A 67 1.43 8.94 -11.79
CA ASP A 67 1.75 10.38 -11.80
C ASP A 67 2.78 10.66 -10.70
N ASP A 68 4.05 10.60 -11.06
CA ASP A 68 5.18 10.84 -10.16
C ASP A 68 5.17 12.24 -9.53
N ALA A 69 4.55 13.23 -10.17
CA ALA A 69 4.53 14.60 -9.64
C ALA A 69 3.56 14.72 -8.45
N LYS A 70 2.56 13.84 -8.38
CA LYS A 70 1.53 13.83 -7.35
C LYS A 70 1.58 12.59 -6.43
N ALA A 71 2.59 11.73 -6.64
CA ALA A 71 2.76 10.48 -5.92
C ALA A 71 1.48 9.62 -5.91
N GLU A 72 0.84 9.50 -7.08
CA GLU A 72 -0.40 8.76 -7.22
C GLU A 72 -0.37 7.85 -8.44
N ALA A 73 -1.23 6.83 -8.44
CA ALA A 73 -1.51 6.04 -9.62
C ALA A 73 -3.02 6.01 -9.88
N GLY A 74 -3.38 6.00 -11.16
CA GLY A 74 -4.76 6.09 -11.59
C GLY A 74 -5.06 5.25 -12.81
N ILE A 75 -6.32 4.88 -12.94
CA ILE A 75 -6.86 4.23 -14.13
C ILE A 75 -7.02 5.30 -15.21
N VAL A 76 -6.54 4.98 -16.40
CA VAL A 76 -6.65 5.77 -17.63
C VAL A 76 -7.50 5.03 -18.63
N ASP A 77 -8.45 5.72 -19.23
CA ASP A 77 -9.25 5.26 -20.37
C ASP A 77 -8.97 6.16 -21.59
N ASP A 78 -8.24 5.61 -22.58
CA ASP A 78 -7.88 6.31 -23.82
C ASP A 78 -8.97 6.21 -24.91
N GLY A 79 -10.10 5.56 -24.62
CA GLY A 79 -11.18 5.29 -25.57
C GLY A 79 -12.16 6.44 -25.71
N ASP A 80 -12.21 7.28 -24.68
CA ASP A 80 -13.03 8.49 -24.65
C ASP A 80 -12.31 9.70 -25.24
N ARG A 81 -13.07 10.69 -25.71
CA ARG A 81 -12.52 11.91 -26.33
C ARG A 81 -11.80 12.82 -25.33
N GLU A 82 -12.03 12.62 -24.05
CA GLU A 82 -11.33 13.28 -22.95
C GLU A 82 -10.67 12.21 -22.10
N ALA A 83 -9.33 12.23 -22.01
CA ALA A 83 -8.60 11.30 -21.16
C ALA A 83 -9.07 11.45 -19.71
N PHE A 84 -9.58 10.36 -19.14
CA PHE A 84 -10.03 10.28 -17.76
C PHE A 84 -8.93 9.66 -16.90
N PHE A 85 -8.62 10.27 -15.75
CA PHE A 85 -7.68 9.74 -14.77
C PHE A 85 -8.38 9.57 -13.42
N LEU A 86 -8.61 8.33 -13.00
CA LEU A 86 -9.20 8.01 -11.71
C LEU A 86 -8.12 7.54 -10.74
N THR A 87 -7.78 8.37 -9.75
CA THR A 87 -6.82 8.00 -8.71
C THR A 87 -7.33 6.80 -7.91
N VAL A 88 -6.53 5.73 -7.88
CA VAL A 88 -6.82 4.50 -7.11
C VAL A 88 -5.72 4.18 -6.11
N ILE A 89 -4.54 4.78 -6.25
CA ILE A 89 -3.44 4.67 -5.31
C ILE A 89 -2.89 6.05 -5.05
N LYS A 90 -2.62 6.40 -3.79
CA LYS A 90 -1.96 7.66 -3.45
C LYS A 90 -1.01 7.48 -2.29
N VAL A 91 0.19 8.03 -2.41
CA VAL A 91 1.19 8.05 -1.34
C VAL A 91 1.16 9.42 -0.68
N PHE A 92 1.08 9.42 0.65
CA PHE A 92 1.19 10.62 1.45
C PHE A 92 2.45 10.57 2.31
N PRO A 93 3.12 11.71 2.53
CA PRO A 93 4.14 11.80 3.56
C PRO A 93 3.50 11.59 4.94
N LEU A 94 4.21 10.88 5.81
CA LEU A 94 3.85 10.65 7.20
C LEU A 94 5.06 10.94 8.10
N PRO A 95 5.47 12.21 8.27
CA PRO A 95 6.70 12.58 8.97
C PRO A 95 6.89 11.97 10.35
N SER A 96 5.81 11.87 11.14
CA SER A 96 5.83 11.25 12.47
C SER A 96 5.81 9.72 12.44
N GLY A 97 5.33 9.11 11.36
CA GLY A 97 5.01 7.69 11.26
C GLY A 97 3.65 7.31 11.89
N GLU A 98 2.92 8.26 12.45
CA GLU A 98 1.64 8.04 13.12
C GLU A 98 0.47 8.33 12.18
N ILE A 99 -0.36 7.32 11.90
CA ILE A 99 -1.45 7.41 10.90
C ILE A 99 -2.43 8.58 11.16
N GLU A 100 -2.63 8.96 12.42
CA GLU A 100 -3.58 10.02 12.80
C GLU A 100 -3.17 11.41 12.30
N GLU A 101 -1.88 11.63 12.00
CA GLU A 101 -1.40 12.86 11.36
C GLU A 101 -2.10 13.10 10.01
N LEU A 102 -2.39 12.02 9.28
CA LEU A 102 -2.99 12.07 7.95
C LEU A 102 -4.39 12.71 7.97
N LEU A 103 -5.16 12.62 9.07
CA LEU A 103 -6.48 13.24 9.17
C LEU A 103 -6.43 14.75 8.93
N SER A 104 -5.36 15.42 9.36
CA SER A 104 -5.19 16.86 9.17
C SER A 104 -5.00 17.23 7.69
N VAL A 105 -4.38 16.34 6.91
CA VAL A 105 -4.18 16.51 5.47
C VAL A 105 -5.48 16.24 4.72
N LEU A 106 -6.18 15.14 5.04
CA LEU A 106 -7.42 14.77 4.36
C LEU A 106 -8.53 15.80 4.58
N ARG A 107 -8.59 16.43 5.76
CA ARG A 107 -9.54 17.52 6.05
C ARG A 107 -9.39 18.76 5.18
N GLN A 108 -8.27 18.88 4.47
CA GLN A 108 -8.02 20.01 3.56
C GLN A 108 -8.47 19.71 2.13
N THR A 109 -8.93 18.49 1.82
CA THR A 109 -9.45 18.18 0.49
C THR A 109 -10.83 18.80 0.27
N PRO A 110 -11.14 19.27 -0.95
CA PRO A 110 -12.42 19.94 -1.24
C PRO A 110 -13.67 19.11 -0.89
N GLU A 111 -13.57 17.79 -0.96
CA GLU A 111 -14.65 16.84 -0.75
C GLU A 111 -14.93 16.57 0.74
N TRP A 112 -14.08 17.07 1.64
CA TRP A 112 -14.24 16.82 3.07
C TRP A 112 -15.39 17.64 3.67
N ASP A 113 -16.38 16.96 4.23
CA ASP A 113 -17.44 17.60 5.02
C ASP A 113 -16.93 17.89 6.45
N PRO A 114 -16.76 19.16 6.86
CA PRO A 114 -16.25 19.52 8.18
C PRO A 114 -17.19 19.13 9.33
N THR A 115 -18.45 18.78 9.03
CA THR A 115 -19.42 18.30 10.04
C THR A 115 -19.26 16.82 10.34
N VAL A 116 -18.51 16.08 9.51
CA VAL A 116 -18.27 14.64 9.69
C VAL A 116 -17.02 14.42 10.53
N SER A 117 -17.17 13.60 11.57
CA SER A 117 -16.05 13.08 12.35
C SER A 117 -15.60 11.73 11.78
N CYS A 118 -14.31 11.57 11.56
CA CYS A 118 -13.69 10.33 11.08
C CYS A 118 -12.44 10.00 11.88
N GLY A 119 -12.09 8.72 11.93
CA GLY A 119 -10.88 8.23 12.60
C GLY A 119 -10.35 6.96 11.94
N PHE A 120 -9.07 6.69 12.14
CA PHE A 120 -8.46 5.46 11.65
C PHE A 120 -8.73 4.29 12.60
N ARG A 121 -8.94 3.12 12.00
CA ARG A 121 -8.98 1.85 12.72
C ARG A 121 -8.05 0.86 12.05
N GLN A 122 -7.13 0.29 12.84
CA GLN A 122 -6.25 -0.75 12.34
C GLN A 122 -7.05 -2.02 12.00
N VAL A 123 -6.73 -2.64 10.87
CA VAL A 123 -7.30 -3.91 10.41
C VAL A 123 -6.20 -4.91 10.11
N ARG A 124 -6.57 -6.18 10.04
CA ARG A 124 -5.62 -7.24 9.70
C ARG A 124 -5.14 -7.07 8.25
N SER A 125 -3.83 -7.09 8.05
CA SER A 125 -3.19 -7.27 6.75
C SER A 125 -2.78 -8.73 6.55
N SER A 126 -2.91 -9.24 5.34
CA SER A 126 -2.32 -10.52 4.91
C SER A 126 -0.88 -10.38 4.42
N ARG A 127 -0.40 -9.14 4.24
CA ARG A 127 0.90 -8.83 3.66
C ARG A 127 1.95 -8.68 4.77
N GLU A 128 3.06 -9.40 4.66
CA GLU A 128 4.17 -9.32 5.61
C GLU A 128 4.82 -7.93 5.57
N GLY A 129 5.10 -7.35 6.74
CA GLY A 129 5.67 -6.01 6.87
C GLY A 129 4.75 -4.86 6.44
N VAL A 130 3.43 -5.07 6.54
CA VAL A 130 2.42 -4.08 6.22
C VAL A 130 1.45 -3.93 7.38
N THR A 131 1.36 -2.72 7.92
CA THR A 131 0.30 -2.34 8.86
C THR A 131 -0.83 -1.67 8.09
N ARG A 132 -2.05 -2.19 8.18
CA ARG A 132 -3.21 -1.70 7.41
C ARG A 132 -4.24 -1.03 8.31
N TYR A 133 -4.80 0.07 7.82
CA TYR A 133 -5.85 0.85 8.47
C TYR A 133 -7.02 1.06 7.52
N VAL A 134 -8.20 1.30 8.08
CA VAL A 134 -9.34 1.87 7.35
C VAL A 134 -9.70 3.21 8.00
N LEU A 135 -10.16 4.16 7.19
CA LEU A 135 -10.74 5.40 7.67
C LEU A 135 -12.26 5.24 7.68
N GLU A 136 -12.90 5.56 8.80
CA GLU A 136 -14.35 5.42 8.94
C GLU A 136 -14.96 6.60 9.73
N PRO A 137 -16.26 6.90 9.54
CA PRO A 137 -16.95 7.88 10.36
C PRO A 137 -16.99 7.41 11.83
N THR A 138 -17.02 8.35 12.76
CA THR A 138 -17.04 8.07 14.20
C THR A 138 -18.18 8.79 14.92
N GLY A 139 -18.57 8.27 16.09
CA GLY A 139 -19.64 8.85 16.91
C GLY A 139 -20.96 9.02 16.14
N ALA A 140 -21.61 10.17 16.28
CA ALA A 140 -22.88 10.48 15.62
C ALA A 140 -22.81 10.41 14.08
N SER A 141 -21.63 10.67 13.48
CA SER A 141 -21.44 10.51 12.04
C SER A 141 -21.54 9.04 11.61
N ALA A 142 -21.03 8.12 12.43
CA ALA A 142 -21.13 6.68 12.16
C ALA A 142 -22.58 6.20 12.21
N GLU A 143 -23.35 6.62 13.22
CA GLU A 143 -24.77 6.28 13.36
C GLU A 143 -25.58 6.74 12.14
N LYS A 144 -25.39 8.01 11.72
CA LYS A 144 -26.07 8.56 10.54
C LYS A 144 -25.73 7.81 9.27
N ILE A 145 -24.45 7.50 9.05
CA ILE A 145 -24.01 6.74 7.86
C ILE A 145 -24.58 5.31 7.89
N GLN A 146 -24.64 4.68 9.06
CA GLN A 146 -25.23 3.37 9.21
C GLN A 146 -26.72 3.36 8.85
N GLU A 147 -27.49 4.37 9.25
CA GLU A 147 -28.90 4.53 8.87
C GLU A 147 -29.06 4.69 7.36
N LEU A 148 -28.32 5.64 6.75
CA LEU A 148 -28.37 5.89 5.30
C LEU A 148 -27.99 4.64 4.49
N SER A 149 -27.01 3.86 4.97
CA SER A 149 -26.54 2.64 4.29
C SER A 149 -27.58 1.53 4.17
N THR A 150 -28.71 1.64 4.90
CA THR A 150 -29.85 0.70 4.79
C THR A 150 -30.75 0.99 3.60
N GLU A 151 -30.73 2.23 3.10
CA GLU A 151 -31.55 2.66 1.98
C GLU A 151 -30.81 2.47 0.65
N GLU A 152 -29.54 2.89 0.59
CA GLU A 152 -28.72 2.81 -0.60
C GLU A 152 -27.24 2.48 -0.32
N PRO A 153 -26.52 1.86 -1.27
CA PRO A 153 -25.09 1.65 -1.14
C PRO A 153 -24.32 2.97 -1.09
N ILE A 154 -23.52 3.13 -0.05
CA ILE A 154 -22.59 4.23 0.14
C ILE A 154 -21.22 3.76 -0.34
N PRO A 155 -20.72 4.27 -1.49
CA PRO A 155 -19.47 3.82 -2.05
C PRO A 155 -18.30 4.20 -1.14
N SER A 156 -18.28 5.42 -0.60
CA SER A 156 -17.20 5.96 0.22
C SER A 156 -17.71 6.89 1.31
N THR A 157 -16.89 7.12 2.33
CA THR A 157 -17.16 8.09 3.40
C THR A 157 -15.96 9.04 3.57
N CYS A 158 -16.00 9.97 4.52
CA CYS A 158 -14.84 10.80 4.90
C CYS A 158 -14.14 11.50 3.70
N GLY A 159 -14.92 12.21 2.88
CA GLY A 159 -14.41 12.93 1.70
C GLY A 159 -13.88 12.03 0.59
N GLY A 160 -14.38 10.80 0.47
CA GLY A 160 -13.96 9.83 -0.55
C GLY A 160 -12.87 8.86 -0.09
N TRP A 161 -12.18 9.19 1.01
CA TRP A 161 -11.05 8.42 1.53
C TRP A 161 -11.45 7.26 2.44
N GLY A 162 -12.64 7.34 3.03
CA GLY A 162 -13.13 6.37 4.00
C GLY A 162 -13.86 5.19 3.38
N VAL A 163 -13.94 4.10 4.13
CA VAL A 163 -14.73 2.93 3.75
C VAL A 163 -16.21 3.25 3.79
N GLY A 164 -16.93 2.83 2.76
CA GLY A 164 -18.40 2.74 2.75
C GLY A 164 -18.84 1.30 2.97
N ASN A 165 -20.14 1.02 2.80
CA ASN A 165 -20.65 -0.36 2.74
C ASN A 165 -20.54 -0.97 1.34
N SER A 166 -20.00 -0.22 0.38
CA SER A 166 -19.92 -0.58 -1.03
C SER A 166 -18.53 -0.31 -1.59
N GLY A 167 -17.65 -1.31 -1.50
CA GLY A 167 -16.28 -1.28 -1.99
C GLY A 167 -15.23 -1.19 -0.89
N MET A 168 -13.96 -1.37 -1.26
CA MET A 168 -12.86 -1.41 -0.31
C MET A 168 -11.88 -0.25 -0.51
N ARG A 169 -11.55 0.38 0.61
CA ARG A 169 -10.49 1.38 0.74
C ARG A 169 -9.68 1.09 1.98
N TYR A 170 -8.38 1.31 1.91
CA TYR A 170 -7.53 1.16 3.07
C TYR A 170 -6.26 1.99 2.92
N PHE A 171 -5.56 2.11 4.03
CA PHE A 171 -4.27 2.75 4.15
C PHE A 171 -3.26 1.72 4.61
N GLU A 172 -2.03 1.80 4.09
CA GLU A 172 -0.93 0.93 4.48
C GLU A 172 0.29 1.75 4.86
N ILE A 173 0.92 1.33 5.95
CA ILE A 173 2.28 1.74 6.29
C ILE A 173 3.14 0.49 6.09
N HIS A 174 4.17 0.61 5.24
CA HIS A 174 5.11 -0.46 4.94
C HIS A 174 6.33 -0.34 5.86
N ASP A 175 6.83 -1.47 6.39
CA ASP A 175 8.01 -1.48 7.26
C ASP A 175 9.26 -0.90 6.59
N SER A 176 9.35 -1.03 5.26
CA SER A 176 10.40 -0.42 4.44
C SER A 176 10.31 1.11 4.35
N HIS A 177 9.12 1.68 4.54
CA HIS A 177 8.82 3.10 4.35
C HIS A 177 7.91 3.63 5.47
N PRO A 178 8.35 3.59 6.75
CA PRO A 178 7.50 3.92 7.90
C PRO A 178 7.10 5.40 7.98
N LYS A 179 7.63 6.24 7.09
CA LYS A 179 7.33 7.68 6.99
C LYS A 179 6.46 8.04 5.79
N GLN A 180 5.84 7.03 5.18
CA GLN A 180 4.88 7.18 4.11
C GLN A 180 3.66 6.33 4.43
N VAL A 181 2.51 6.76 3.92
CA VAL A 181 1.27 5.99 3.96
C VAL A 181 0.69 5.90 2.57
N LEU A 182 0.39 4.67 2.17
CA LEU A 182 -0.22 4.32 0.90
C LEU A 182 -1.73 4.20 1.09
N PHE A 183 -2.50 5.06 0.42
CA PHE A 183 -3.93 4.87 0.21
C PHE A 183 -4.17 3.97 -1.01
N VAL A 184 -5.13 3.05 -0.90
CA VAL A 184 -5.57 2.19 -2.00
C VAL A 184 -7.10 2.15 -2.05
N GLU A 185 -7.66 2.37 -3.24
CA GLU A 185 -9.06 2.17 -3.59
C GLU A 185 -9.18 0.98 -4.55
N ILE A 186 -9.88 -0.06 -4.08
CA ILE A 186 -10.14 -1.27 -4.86
C ILE A 186 -11.44 -1.13 -5.66
N GLY A 187 -12.41 -0.38 -5.13
CA GLY A 187 -13.79 -0.39 -5.61
C GLY A 187 -14.58 -1.61 -5.10
N GLN A 188 -15.68 -1.94 -5.78
CA GLN A 188 -16.55 -3.08 -5.45
C GLN A 188 -16.01 -4.42 -5.97
N ASP A 189 -15.38 -4.40 -7.15
CA ASP A 189 -14.87 -5.58 -7.85
C ASP A 189 -13.35 -5.69 -7.71
N ALA A 190 -12.78 -6.77 -8.26
CA ALA A 190 -11.32 -6.87 -8.38
C ALA A 190 -10.78 -5.69 -9.21
N PRO A 191 -9.69 -5.02 -8.77
CA PRO A 191 -9.20 -3.84 -9.46
C PRO A 191 -8.36 -4.22 -10.69
N LEU A 192 -8.06 -3.21 -11.52
CA LEU A 192 -7.13 -3.32 -12.64
C LEU A 192 -5.66 -3.36 -12.20
N PHE A 193 -5.38 -3.51 -10.92
CA PHE A 193 -4.05 -3.73 -10.38
C PHE A 193 -4.07 -4.85 -9.35
N ASP A 194 -2.93 -5.44 -9.07
CA ASP A 194 -2.82 -6.42 -8.00
C ASP A 194 -2.43 -5.72 -6.71
N GLU A 195 -3.39 -5.50 -5.83
CA GLU A 195 -3.17 -4.75 -4.59
C GLU A 195 -2.21 -5.46 -3.62
N GLN A 196 -1.99 -6.77 -3.80
CA GLN A 196 -1.02 -7.53 -3.01
C GLN A 196 0.43 -7.26 -3.44
N SER A 197 0.62 -6.71 -4.64
CA SER A 197 1.94 -6.49 -5.25
C SER A 197 2.52 -5.11 -4.99
N ILE A 198 1.77 -4.17 -4.40
CA ILE A 198 2.19 -2.77 -4.29
C ILE A 198 3.35 -2.61 -3.31
N VAL A 199 4.49 -2.15 -3.79
CA VAL A 199 5.64 -1.79 -2.96
C VAL A 199 6.00 -0.33 -3.13
N LEU A 200 6.56 0.25 -2.08
CA LEU A 200 7.19 1.57 -2.09
C LEU A 200 8.70 1.43 -2.40
N LYS A 201 9.29 2.43 -3.05
CA LYS A 201 10.69 2.43 -3.53
C LYS A 201 11.59 3.47 -2.86
#